data_AF-A0A0A7EG68-F1
#
_entry.id   AF-A0A0A7EG68-F1
#
_cell.length_a   1.000
_cell.length_b   1.000
_cell.length_c   1.000
_cell.angle_alpha   90.00
_cell.angle_beta   90.00
_cell.angle_gamma   90.00
#
_symmetry.space_group_name_H-M   'P 1'
#
loop_
_entity.id
_entity.type
_entity.pdbx_description
1 polymer ?
#
loop_
_entity_poly.entity_id
_entity_poly.type
_entity_poly.pdbx_seq_one_letter_code
_entity_poly.pdbx_strand_id
1 'polypeptide(L)'
;MTLLSNELTHMSIKIKRQSLMGDSTSKKKVKKREAPKSRVQSQSSSASQSQTAKSSASSANNKPKKGLWFTIAFFALLAIVIPKPKMISYQKLNVVGTSIYWSGFLGIPATILDSDLTLAGEIEQGKIYLCDDINQNVGCQKYQIVKEEGFISVISHLISD
;
A
#
# COMPACT_ATOMS: atom_id res chain seq x y z
N MET A 1 -28.86 -1.33 62.38
CA MET A 1 -29.96 -1.17 61.40
C MET A 1 -29.90 0.24 60.83
N THR A 2 -29.47 0.39 59.59
CA THR A 2 -29.78 1.54 58.72
C THR A 2 -29.45 1.12 57.28
N LEU A 3 -30.46 1.16 56.42
CA LEU A 3 -30.33 1.00 54.97
C LEU A 3 -29.89 2.34 54.34
N LEU A 4 -29.78 2.37 53.00
CA LEU A 4 -29.46 3.46 52.07
C LEU A 4 -27.99 3.43 51.58
N SER A 5 -27.66 3.54 50.29
CA SER A 5 -28.45 3.41 49.05
C SER A 5 -27.50 3.10 47.89
N ASN A 6 -27.79 2.07 47.08
CA ASN A 6 -27.11 1.86 45.80
C ASN A 6 -27.83 2.65 44.70
N GLU A 7 -27.42 3.89 44.45
CA GLU A 7 -27.83 4.65 43.27
C GLU A 7 -26.78 4.48 42.15
N LEU A 8 -27.04 3.52 41.26
CA LEU A 8 -26.19 3.23 40.11
C LEU A 8 -26.51 4.21 38.97
N THR A 9 -25.81 5.35 38.92
CA THR A 9 -26.05 6.39 37.90
C THR A 9 -25.58 5.95 36.50
N HIS A 10 -26.48 5.26 35.80
CA HIS A 10 -26.30 4.79 34.42
C HIS A 10 -26.26 5.96 33.42
N MET A 11 -25.09 6.59 33.25
CA MET A 11 -24.87 7.61 32.22
C MET A 11 -24.86 6.99 30.82
N SER A 12 -25.93 7.23 30.06
CA SER A 12 -26.07 6.76 28.68
C SER A 12 -25.20 7.58 27.73
N ILE A 13 -24.07 7.00 27.28
CA ILE A 13 -23.17 7.62 26.29
C ILE A 13 -23.81 7.55 24.90
N LYS A 14 -24.39 8.67 24.44
CA LYS A 14 -24.90 8.81 23.06
C LYS A 14 -23.76 9.04 22.08
N ILE A 15 -23.19 7.95 21.55
CA ILE A 15 -22.18 7.99 20.47
C ILE A 15 -22.85 8.48 19.17
N LYS A 16 -22.67 9.75 18.83
CA LYS A 16 -23.15 10.33 17.57
C LYS A 16 -22.23 9.91 16.42
N ARG A 17 -22.59 8.81 15.74
CA ARG A 17 -21.90 8.34 14.53
C ARG A 17 -21.93 9.44 13.45
N GLN A 18 -20.76 9.92 13.04
CA GLN A 18 -20.62 10.77 11.86
C GLN A 18 -20.47 9.86 10.63
N SER A 19 -21.21 10.16 9.57
CA SER A 19 -21.20 9.33 8.36
C SER A 19 -19.92 9.56 7.56
N LEU A 20 -19.08 8.53 7.44
CA LEU A 20 -18.13 8.46 6.34
C LEU A 20 -18.90 8.22 5.02
N MET A 21 -18.24 8.52 3.89
CA MET A 21 -18.77 8.54 2.51
C MET A 21 -19.63 9.77 2.18
N GLY A 22 -18.95 10.82 1.69
CA GLY A 22 -19.54 11.80 0.77
C GLY A 22 -19.24 11.39 -0.68
N ASP A 23 -20.26 11.28 -1.51
CA ASP A 23 -20.18 10.65 -2.84
C ASP A 23 -19.22 11.33 -3.84
N SER A 24 -18.47 10.48 -4.55
CA SER A 24 -17.63 10.87 -5.69
C SER A 24 -18.46 11.17 -6.94
N THR A 25 -18.77 12.45 -7.19
CA THR A 25 -19.56 12.85 -8.37
C THR A 25 -18.71 13.09 -9.63
N SER A 26 -18.10 12.02 -10.16
CA SER A 26 -17.58 12.02 -11.54
C SER A 26 -18.73 12.09 -12.55
N LYS A 27 -18.90 13.22 -13.27
CA LYS A 27 -19.85 13.30 -14.41
C LYS A 27 -19.18 13.74 -15.72
N LYS A 28 -19.13 12.77 -16.64
CA LYS A 28 -18.63 12.82 -18.02
C LYS A 28 -19.79 12.98 -19.02
N LYS A 29 -19.71 13.93 -19.96
CA LYS A 29 -20.52 14.05 -21.21
C LYS A 29 -19.62 14.72 -22.27
N VAL A 30 -19.17 14.10 -23.37
CA VAL A 30 -19.83 13.48 -24.55
C VAL A 30 -20.37 14.48 -25.59
N LYS A 31 -19.44 14.90 -26.48
CA LYS A 31 -19.47 14.93 -27.98
C LYS A 31 -20.79 15.17 -28.75
N LYS A 32 -20.74 16.08 -29.76
CA LYS A 32 -21.63 16.10 -30.96
C LYS A 32 -20.89 16.58 -32.24
N ARG A 33 -21.53 16.39 -33.39
CA ARG A 33 -21.03 16.55 -34.79
C ARG A 33 -22.20 17.14 -35.66
N GLU A 34 -22.13 17.48 -36.94
CA GLU A 34 -21.12 17.30 -38.02
C GLU A 34 -21.39 18.24 -39.24
N ALA A 35 -20.33 18.61 -40.01
CA ALA A 35 -20.34 18.74 -41.50
C ALA A 35 -21.24 19.82 -42.19
N PRO A 36 -21.23 19.96 -43.55
CA PRO A 36 -20.09 20.20 -44.47
C PRO A 36 -20.35 21.25 -45.59
N LYS A 37 -19.29 21.70 -46.29
CA LYS A 37 -19.17 22.16 -47.73
C LYS A 37 -17.86 22.98 -47.88
N SER A 38 -17.22 23.23 -49.04
CA SER A 38 -17.03 22.60 -50.36
C SER A 38 -16.38 23.65 -51.28
N ARG A 39 -15.35 23.27 -52.07
CA ARG A 39 -14.93 23.85 -53.39
C ARG A 39 -13.92 25.04 -53.50
N VAL A 40 -12.63 24.67 -53.68
CA VAL A 40 -11.73 24.96 -54.86
C VAL A 40 -11.28 26.42 -55.22
N GLN A 41 -9.96 26.67 -55.06
CA GLN A 41 -8.97 27.32 -56.00
C GLN A 41 -9.13 28.84 -56.33
N SER A 42 -8.09 29.70 -56.43
CA SER A 42 -6.69 29.55 -56.88
C SER A 42 -5.69 30.59 -56.25
N GLN A 43 -4.37 30.38 -56.47
CA GLN A 43 -3.17 31.29 -56.50
C GLN A 43 -3.29 32.77 -56.04
N SER A 44 -2.29 33.48 -55.48
CA SER A 44 -0.87 33.30 -55.05
C SER A 44 -0.52 34.57 -54.22
N SER A 45 0.43 34.65 -53.27
CA SER A 45 1.89 34.42 -53.38
C SER A 45 2.60 34.58 -52.01
N SER A 46 3.85 34.11 -51.90
CA SER A 46 4.93 34.57 -51.00
C SER A 46 4.67 34.88 -49.52
N ALA A 47 5.19 34.04 -48.61
CA ALA A 47 6.18 34.39 -47.56
C ALA A 47 6.20 33.38 -46.40
N SER A 48 7.39 32.85 -46.12
CA SER A 48 7.93 32.44 -44.80
C SER A 48 7.14 31.49 -43.87
N GLN A 49 7.85 30.39 -43.53
CA GLN A 49 8.00 29.89 -42.16
C GLN A 49 6.80 29.16 -41.51
N SER A 50 6.79 27.82 -41.64
CA SER A 50 6.52 26.94 -40.50
C SER A 50 7.05 25.52 -40.74
N GLN A 51 7.70 25.01 -39.71
CA GLN A 51 8.52 23.81 -39.66
C GLN A 51 7.71 22.52 -39.90
N THR A 52 7.79 21.95 -41.11
CA THR A 52 7.53 20.51 -41.27
C THR A 52 8.78 19.75 -40.82
N ALA A 53 8.91 19.51 -39.51
CA ALA A 53 9.92 18.60 -38.99
C ALA A 53 9.63 17.21 -39.55
N LYS A 54 10.39 16.82 -40.58
CA LYS A 54 10.33 15.51 -41.21
C LYS A 54 10.32 14.44 -40.13
N SER A 55 9.43 13.46 -40.29
CA SER A 55 9.59 12.12 -39.73
C SER A 55 10.86 11.52 -40.32
N SER A 56 12.02 11.90 -39.77
CA SER A 56 13.22 11.09 -39.90
C SER A 56 12.89 9.78 -39.21
N ALA A 57 12.69 8.74 -40.03
CA ALA A 57 12.95 7.39 -39.60
C ALA A 57 14.44 7.36 -39.20
N SER A 58 14.70 7.71 -37.94
CA SER A 58 15.98 7.46 -37.32
C SER A 58 16.14 5.95 -37.33
N SER A 59 16.99 5.46 -38.24
CA SER A 59 17.43 4.07 -38.24
C SER A 59 17.81 3.74 -36.80
N ALA A 60 16.97 2.94 -36.15
CA ALA A 60 17.11 2.59 -34.76
C ALA A 60 18.34 1.70 -34.65
N ASN A 61 19.50 2.36 -34.56
CA ASN A 61 20.78 1.72 -34.35
C ASN A 61 20.67 1.06 -32.98
N ASN A 62 20.38 -0.24 -32.99
CA ASN A 62 20.16 -1.09 -31.83
C ASN A 62 21.50 -1.33 -31.10
N LYS A 63 22.20 -0.25 -30.75
CA LYS A 63 23.26 -0.28 -29.75
C LYS A 63 22.62 -0.81 -28.47
N PRO A 64 23.09 -1.96 -27.93
CA PRO A 64 22.49 -2.54 -26.75
C PRO A 64 22.51 -1.51 -25.63
N LYS A 65 21.36 -1.30 -24.98
CA LYS A 65 21.18 -0.32 -23.89
C LYS A 65 21.94 -0.79 -22.65
N LYS A 66 23.28 -0.71 -22.65
CA LYS A 66 24.15 -1.15 -21.54
C LYS A 66 23.74 -0.50 -20.22
N GLY A 67 23.32 0.77 -20.23
CA GLY A 67 22.78 1.47 -19.07
C GLY A 67 21.55 0.81 -18.43
N LEU A 68 20.67 0.17 -19.23
CA LEU A 68 19.46 -0.50 -18.71
C LEU A 68 19.82 -1.73 -17.86
N TRP A 69 20.87 -2.46 -18.26
CA TRP A 69 21.39 -3.59 -17.48
C TRP A 69 21.99 -3.14 -16.15
N PHE A 70 22.71 -2.01 -16.11
CA PHE A 70 23.20 -1.45 -14.85
C PHE A 70 22.06 -0.99 -13.93
N THR A 71 21.00 -0.36 -14.44
CA THR A 71 19.83 0.00 -13.61
C THR A 71 19.12 -1.24 -13.06
N ILE A 72 18.95 -2.29 -13.88
CA ILE A 72 18.32 -3.55 -13.44
C ILE A 72 19.19 -4.25 -12.39
N ALA A 73 20.51 -4.30 -12.58
CA ALA A 73 21.45 -4.87 -11.62
C ALA A 73 21.42 -4.11 -10.27
N PHE A 74 21.32 -2.77 -10.29
CA PHE A 74 21.19 -1.97 -9.09
C PHE A 74 19.89 -2.29 -8.31
N PHE A 75 18.73 -2.31 -8.99
CA PHE A 75 17.47 -2.69 -8.34
C PHE A 75 17.46 -4.14 -7.84
N ALA A 76 18.08 -5.08 -8.57
CA ALA A 76 18.24 -6.45 -8.12
C ALA A 76 19.10 -6.56 -6.85
N LEU A 77 20.18 -5.76 -6.75
CA LEU A 77 21.02 -5.70 -5.56
C LEU A 77 20.23 -5.16 -4.35
N LEU A 78 19.47 -4.07 -4.52
CA LEU A 78 18.58 -3.54 -3.49
C LEU A 78 17.54 -4.56 -3.02
N ALA A 79 16.96 -5.34 -3.95
CA ALA A 79 15.96 -6.36 -3.65
C ALA A 79 16.51 -7.64 -2.97
N ILE A 80 17.83 -7.81 -2.93
CA ILE A 80 18.53 -8.84 -2.13
C ILE A 80 18.86 -8.31 -0.73
N VAL A 81 19.25 -7.03 -0.65
CA VAL A 81 19.68 -6.37 0.57
C VAL A 81 18.50 -6.06 1.51
N ILE A 82 17.35 -5.66 0.98
CA ILE A 82 16.14 -5.39 1.77
C ILE A 82 15.45 -6.73 2.12
N PRO A 83 15.29 -7.09 3.41
CA PRO A 83 14.59 -8.29 3.80
C PRO A 83 13.11 -8.18 3.45
N LYS A 84 12.55 -9.27 2.92
CA LYS A 84 11.18 -9.33 2.43
C LYS A 84 10.21 -9.56 3.58
N PRO A 85 9.01 -8.94 3.58
CA PRO A 85 7.99 -9.27 4.55
C PRO A 85 7.52 -10.72 4.36
N LYS A 86 7.19 -11.37 5.48
CA LYS A 86 6.62 -12.73 5.54
C LYS A 86 5.28 -12.68 6.26
N MET A 87 4.37 -13.60 5.95
CA MET A 87 3.14 -13.74 6.71
C MET A 87 3.39 -14.65 7.90
N ILE A 88 2.90 -14.25 9.07
CA ILE A 88 2.92 -15.08 10.27
C ILE A 88 1.48 -15.35 10.71
N SER A 89 1.19 -16.59 11.09
CA SER A 89 -0.05 -16.97 11.75
C SER A 89 0.27 -17.29 13.20
N TYR A 90 -0.39 -16.60 14.13
CA TYR A 90 -0.13 -16.70 15.56
C TYR A 90 -1.42 -16.94 16.34
N GLN A 91 -1.33 -17.68 17.45
CA GLN A 91 -2.49 -18.15 18.20
C GLN A 91 -2.44 -17.73 19.67
N LYS A 92 -3.60 -17.37 20.20
CA LYS A 92 -3.87 -17.17 21.63
C LYS A 92 -5.29 -17.61 21.95
N LEU A 93 -5.44 -18.47 22.97
CA LEU A 93 -6.74 -18.97 23.45
C LEU A 93 -7.63 -19.56 22.34
N ASN A 94 -7.06 -20.43 21.49
CA ASN A 94 -7.66 -21.03 20.29
C ASN A 94 -8.05 -20.05 19.16
N VAL A 95 -7.91 -18.74 19.33
CA VAL A 95 -8.06 -17.76 18.24
C VAL A 95 -6.74 -17.65 17.48
N VAL A 96 -6.76 -17.83 16.16
CA VAL A 96 -5.61 -17.63 15.26
C VAL A 96 -5.77 -16.28 14.55
N GLY A 97 -4.77 -15.43 14.68
CA GLY A 97 -4.60 -14.22 13.86
C GLY A 97 -3.55 -14.46 12.78
N THR A 98 -3.69 -13.78 11.66
CA THR A 98 -2.69 -13.65 10.60
C THR A 98 -2.20 -12.22 10.56
N SER A 99 -0.90 -12.00 10.34
CA SER A 99 -0.38 -10.66 10.12
C SER A 99 0.88 -10.66 9.26
N ILE A 100 1.21 -9.50 8.70
CA ILE A 100 2.41 -9.30 7.90
C ILE A 100 3.55 -8.89 8.83
N TYR A 101 4.54 -9.76 8.99
CA TYR A 101 5.77 -9.49 9.73
C TYR A 101 6.88 -9.02 8.78
N TRP A 102 7.63 -8.02 9.24
CA TRP A 102 8.84 -7.55 8.60
C TRP A 102 9.97 -7.55 9.62
N SER A 103 11.11 -8.18 9.29
CA SER A 103 12.24 -8.35 10.21
C SER A 103 13.02 -7.07 10.54
N GLY A 104 12.57 -5.92 10.02
CA GLY A 104 13.34 -4.68 10.09
C GLY A 104 14.57 -4.70 9.17
N PHE A 105 15.17 -3.53 8.96
CA PHE A 105 16.35 -3.35 8.11
C PHE A 105 17.11 -2.07 8.50
N LEU A 106 18.44 -2.12 8.54
CA LEU A 106 19.33 -0.98 8.86
C LEU A 106 18.83 -0.08 10.01
N GLY A 107 18.70 -0.65 11.20
CA GLY A 107 18.30 0.09 12.41
C GLY A 107 16.79 0.32 12.55
N ILE A 108 15.98 -0.02 11.55
CA ILE A 108 14.53 -0.20 11.72
C ILE A 108 14.31 -1.53 12.46
N PRO A 109 13.58 -1.55 13.59
CA PRO A 109 13.28 -2.78 14.32
C PRO A 109 12.31 -3.69 13.55
N ALA A 110 12.24 -4.96 13.94
CA ALA A 110 11.20 -5.85 13.45
C ALA A 110 9.80 -5.35 13.85
N THR A 111 8.84 -5.45 12.94
CA THR A 111 7.48 -4.91 13.14
C THR A 111 6.42 -5.76 12.45
N ILE A 112 5.17 -5.60 12.91
CA ILE A 112 3.97 -6.13 12.28
C ILE A 112 3.26 -4.95 11.60
N LEU A 113 2.85 -5.13 10.33
CA LEU A 113 2.30 -4.03 9.51
C LEU A 113 0.76 -4.02 9.46
N ASP A 114 0.12 -5.01 10.07
CA ASP A 114 -1.31 -5.34 9.90
C ASP A 114 -2.09 -5.26 11.23
N SER A 115 -1.55 -4.55 12.21
CA SER A 115 -2.13 -4.42 13.55
C SER A 115 -1.60 -3.16 14.24
N ASP A 116 -2.43 -2.54 15.08
CA ASP A 116 -1.99 -1.47 16.00
C ASP A 116 -1.01 -1.98 17.07
N LEU A 117 -0.92 -3.30 17.25
CA LEU A 117 -0.01 -3.92 18.18
C LEU A 117 1.42 -3.98 17.63
N THR A 118 2.33 -3.54 18.49
CA THR A 118 3.77 -3.44 18.23
C THR A 118 4.52 -4.68 18.73
N LEU A 119 5.60 -5.05 18.05
CA LEU A 119 6.39 -6.22 18.41
C LEU A 119 7.44 -5.86 19.48
N ALA A 120 7.34 -6.49 20.65
CA ALA A 120 8.32 -6.34 21.72
C ALA A 120 9.48 -7.34 21.53
N GLY A 121 10.48 -6.92 20.75
CA GLY A 121 11.69 -7.68 20.49
C GLY A 121 11.59 -8.60 19.26
N GLU A 122 12.51 -9.56 19.17
CA GLU A 122 12.58 -10.52 18.06
C GLU A 122 11.74 -11.78 18.32
N ILE A 123 11.45 -12.55 17.26
CA ILE A 123 10.73 -13.81 17.34
C ILE A 123 11.62 -14.89 17.99
N GLU A 124 11.46 -15.11 19.30
CA GLU A 124 12.18 -16.17 20.00
C GLU A 124 11.40 -17.49 20.03
N GLN A 125 12.00 -18.56 19.49
CA GLN A 125 11.50 -19.94 19.61
C GLN A 125 10.03 -20.13 19.17
N GLY A 126 9.61 -19.42 18.11
CA GLY A 126 8.22 -19.44 17.63
C GLY A 126 7.21 -18.79 18.58
N LYS A 127 7.65 -17.91 19.49
CA LYS A 127 6.80 -17.09 20.35
C LYS A 127 7.04 -15.62 20.03
N ILE A 128 5.98 -14.83 20.13
CA ILE A 128 6.01 -13.39 19.89
C ILE A 128 5.29 -12.66 21.02
N TYR A 129 5.78 -11.49 21.36
CA TYR A 129 5.20 -10.59 22.34
C TYR A 129 4.70 -9.36 21.60
N LEU A 130 3.38 -9.14 21.65
CA LEU A 130 2.72 -8.00 21.01
C LEU A 130 2.19 -7.07 22.11
N CYS A 131 2.49 -5.78 22.02
CA CYS A 131 2.09 -4.76 23.00
C CYS A 131 1.28 -3.66 22.32
N ASP A 132 0.33 -3.06 23.04
CA ASP A 132 -0.43 -1.91 22.53
C ASP A 132 0.45 -0.63 22.46
N ASP A 133 1.47 -0.51 23.31
CA ASP A 133 2.47 0.57 23.25
C ASP A 133 3.85 0.09 23.73
N ILE A 134 4.88 0.18 22.87
CA ILE A 134 6.28 -0.15 23.20
C ILE A 134 6.86 0.71 24.33
N ASN A 135 6.44 1.98 24.43
CA ASN A 135 7.11 2.97 25.28
C ASN A 135 6.76 2.77 26.76
N GLN A 136 5.56 2.26 27.01
CA GLN A 136 5.04 2.03 28.36
C GLN A 136 5.14 0.56 28.78
N ASN A 137 5.37 -0.36 27.83
CA ASN A 137 5.43 -1.81 28.05
C ASN A 137 4.14 -2.36 28.74
N VAL A 138 3.01 -1.68 28.49
CA VAL A 138 1.67 -2.01 28.98
C VAL A 138 0.93 -2.80 27.88
N GLY A 139 0.05 -3.72 28.29
CA GLY A 139 -0.77 -4.50 27.35
C GLY A 139 -0.03 -5.63 26.62
N CYS A 140 1.26 -5.84 26.91
CA CYS A 140 2.08 -6.87 26.30
C CYS A 140 1.52 -8.29 26.51
N GLN A 141 1.21 -8.96 25.41
CA GLN A 141 0.59 -10.29 25.37
C GLN A 141 1.46 -11.26 24.58
N LYS A 142 1.56 -12.50 25.09
CA LYS A 142 2.32 -13.58 24.47
C LYS A 142 1.44 -14.41 23.53
N TYR A 143 1.93 -14.64 22.32
CA TYR A 143 1.31 -15.48 21.30
C TYR A 143 2.31 -16.55 20.83
N GLN A 144 1.79 -17.66 20.31
CA GLN A 144 2.60 -18.71 19.69
C GLN A 144 2.40 -18.68 18.18
N ILE A 145 3.49 -18.70 17.41
CA ILE A 145 3.45 -18.83 15.96
C ILE A 145 3.05 -20.28 15.63
N VAL A 146 1.99 -20.41 14.85
CA VAL A 146 1.49 -21.68 14.31
C VAL A 146 2.03 -21.92 12.91
N LYS A 147 2.25 -20.85 12.13
CA LYS A 147 2.71 -20.92 10.75
C LYS A 147 3.53 -19.70 10.37
N GLU A 148 4.56 -19.91 9.54
CA GLU A 148 5.24 -18.84 8.82
C GLU A 148 5.15 -19.13 7.32
N GLU A 149 4.81 -18.13 6.52
CA GLU A 149 4.70 -18.22 5.08
C GLU A 149 5.50 -17.12 4.39
N GLY A 150 6.16 -17.45 3.28
CA GLY A 150 7.02 -16.50 2.58
C GLY A 150 6.25 -15.33 1.94
N PHE A 151 7.00 -14.38 1.41
CA PHE A 151 6.52 -13.17 0.71
C PHE A 151 5.42 -13.40 -0.34
N ILE A 152 5.38 -14.57 -0.98
CA ILE A 152 4.35 -14.94 -1.96
C ILE A 152 2.96 -15.00 -1.30
N SER A 153 2.86 -15.47 -0.05
CA SER A 153 1.60 -15.47 0.69
C SER A 153 1.12 -14.06 1.01
N VAL A 154 2.02 -13.16 1.41
CA VAL A 154 1.72 -11.73 1.64
C VAL A 154 1.11 -11.11 0.38
N ILE A 155 1.71 -11.34 -0.80
CA ILE A 155 1.15 -10.89 -2.09
C ILE A 155 -0.22 -11.54 -2.37
N SER A 156 -0.37 -12.85 -2.14
CA SER A 156 -1.62 -13.56 -2.40
C SER A 156 -2.77 -13.02 -1.54
N HIS A 157 -2.50 -12.70 -0.26
CA HIS A 157 -3.47 -12.12 0.65
C HIS A 157 -3.86 -10.71 0.20
N LEU A 158 -2.88 -9.85 -0.14
CA LEU A 158 -3.09 -8.50 -0.68
C LEU A 158 -3.84 -8.45 -2.02
N ILE A 159 -3.95 -9.57 -2.75
CA ILE A 159 -4.69 -9.68 -4.03
C ILE A 159 -6.07 -10.33 -3.82
N SER A 160 -6.27 -11.03 -2.70
CA SER A 160 -7.52 -11.77 -2.41
C SER A 160 -8.50 -10.98 -1.53
N ASP A 161 -8.07 -9.84 -0.99
CA ASP A 161 -8.84 -8.83 -0.25
C ASP A 161 -9.42 -7.77 -1.24
#